data_AF-X1W253-F1
#
_entry.id   AF-X1W253-F1
#
_cell.length_a   1.000
_cell.length_b   1.000
_cell.length_c   1.000
_cell.angle_alpha   90.00
_cell.angle_beta   90.00
_cell.angle_gamma   90.00
#
_symmetry.space_group_name_H-M   'P 1'
#
loop_
_entity.id
_entity.type
_entity.pdbx_description
1 polymer ?
#
loop_
_entity_poly.entity_id
_entity_poly.type
_entity_poly.pdbx_seq_one_letter_code
_entity_poly.pdbx_strand_id
1 'polypeptide(L)'
;DVVLENFRPGTTKKLGLSYDVLFKINPRVIYAAVSGFGHTGPYSERPAYDMIAQALGGIMSITGQPGGEPTRVGSSIGDIISGMFGAIGIISAIYDRVFTGKG
;
A
#
# COMPACT_ATOMS: atom_id res chain seq x y z
N ASP A 1 15.86 9.92 -1.58
CA ASP A 1 15.02 9.90 -2.80
C ASP A 1 13.57 9.49 -2.57
N VAL A 2 13.36 8.38 -1.88
CA VAL A 2 12.04 7.79 -1.61
C VAL A 2 11.91 7.53 -0.12
N VAL A 3 10.74 7.77 0.44
CA VAL A 3 10.32 7.28 1.77
C VAL A 3 9.17 6.33 1.55
N LEU A 4 9.31 5.09 2.03
CA LEU A 4 8.25 4.09 2.02
C LEU A 4 7.83 3.77 3.45
N GLU A 5 6.54 3.66 3.67
CA GLU A 5 5.97 3.29 4.96
C GLU A 5 4.71 2.43 4.79
N ASN A 6 4.45 1.59 5.78
CA ASN A 6 3.29 0.70 5.82
C ASN A 6 2.54 0.76 7.16
N PHE A 7 2.56 1.92 7.82
CA PHE A 7 1.83 2.10 9.06
C PHE A 7 0.33 2.22 8.79
N ARG A 8 -0.46 2.12 9.87
CA ARG A 8 -1.88 2.52 9.78
C ARG A 8 -1.99 4.00 9.42
N PRO A 9 -2.98 4.39 8.60
CA PRO A 9 -3.18 5.79 8.25
C PRO A 9 -3.20 6.70 9.49
N GLY A 10 -2.51 7.85 9.38
CA GLY A 10 -2.37 8.83 10.47
C GLY A 10 -1.20 8.59 11.42
N THR A 11 -0.55 7.42 11.42
CA THR A 11 0.62 7.15 12.28
C THR A 11 1.79 8.08 11.95
N THR A 12 2.14 8.21 10.67
CA THR A 12 3.25 9.05 10.21
C THR A 12 3.03 10.53 10.51
N LYS A 13 1.77 10.99 10.51
CA LYS A 13 1.41 12.34 10.96
C LYS A 13 1.75 12.56 12.43
N LYS A 14 1.47 11.57 13.31
CA LYS A 14 1.82 11.64 14.74
C LYS A 14 3.33 11.62 14.98
N LEU A 15 4.08 10.94 14.11
CA LEU A 15 5.54 10.85 14.17
C LEU A 15 6.25 12.07 13.53
N GLY A 16 5.52 12.99 12.90
CA GLY A 16 6.13 14.11 12.16
C GLY A 16 6.82 13.67 10.86
N LEU A 17 6.40 12.53 10.29
CA LEU A 17 6.97 11.91 9.08
C LEU A 17 5.94 11.83 7.93
N SER A 18 4.91 12.69 7.94
CA SER A 18 3.93 12.77 6.85
C SER A 18 4.51 13.46 5.62
N TYR A 19 3.91 13.20 4.46
CA TYR A 19 4.31 13.80 3.19
C TYR A 19 4.46 15.33 3.26
N ASP A 20 3.51 16.03 3.88
CA ASP A 20 3.53 17.50 4.00
C ASP A 20 4.71 18.02 4.82
N VAL A 21 5.20 17.24 5.79
CA VAL A 21 6.41 17.57 6.56
C VAL A 21 7.65 17.32 5.71
N LEU A 22 7.73 16.14 5.08
CA LEU A 22 8.90 15.73 4.29
C LEU A 22 9.07 16.60 3.03
N PHE A 23 7.97 17.00 2.39
CA PHE A 23 7.97 17.86 1.21
C PHE A 23 8.60 19.23 1.48
N LYS A 24 8.39 19.80 2.68
CA LYS A 24 9.02 21.07 3.09
C LYS A 24 10.54 20.96 3.21
N ILE A 25 11.05 19.78 3.54
CA ILE A 25 12.49 19.51 3.67
C ILE A 25 13.08 19.19 2.30
N ASN A 26 12.38 18.38 1.52
CA ASN A 26 12.81 17.95 0.19
C ASN A 26 11.61 17.93 -0.78
N PRO A 27 11.43 18.98 -1.62
CA PRO A 27 10.35 19.04 -2.60
C PRO A 27 10.41 17.96 -3.69
N ARG A 28 11.52 17.20 -3.78
CA ARG A 28 11.71 16.09 -4.71
C ARG A 28 11.42 14.73 -4.08
N VAL A 29 10.96 14.68 -2.82
CA VAL A 29 10.72 13.42 -2.10
C VAL A 29 9.53 12.68 -2.72
N ILE A 30 9.75 11.41 -3.05
CA ILE A 30 8.67 10.48 -3.38
C ILE A 30 8.24 9.82 -2.09
N TYR A 31 6.95 9.90 -1.76
CA TYR A 31 6.39 9.31 -0.55
C TYR A 31 5.40 8.20 -0.92
N ALA A 32 5.76 6.96 -0.58
CA ALA A 32 4.94 5.79 -0.84
C ALA A 32 4.36 5.24 0.46
N ALA A 33 3.03 5.20 0.54
CA ALA A 33 2.31 4.65 1.68
C ALA A 33 1.55 3.39 1.25
N VAL A 34 1.75 2.29 1.98
CA VAL A 34 1.09 1.01 1.71
C VAL A 34 0.26 0.59 2.92
N SER A 35 -1.05 0.61 2.78
CA SER A 35 -1.98 0.10 3.80
C SER A 35 -3.10 -0.69 3.12
N GLY A 36 -3.70 -1.65 3.83
CA GLY A 36 -4.58 -2.62 3.17
C GLY A 36 -5.84 -2.04 2.55
N PHE A 37 -6.33 -0.88 2.99
CA PHE A 37 -7.45 -0.16 2.36
C PHE A 37 -7.07 1.23 1.82
N GLY A 38 -5.79 1.60 1.85
CA GLY A 38 -5.32 2.93 1.48
C GLY A 38 -5.64 4.01 2.52
N HIS A 39 -5.20 5.25 2.23
CA HIS A 39 -5.32 6.40 3.14
C HIS A 39 -6.62 7.20 2.96
N THR A 40 -7.50 6.74 2.06
CA THR A 40 -8.76 7.41 1.71
C THR A 40 -9.91 6.41 1.70
N GLY A 41 -11.15 6.92 1.69
CA GLY A 41 -12.35 6.09 1.64
C GLY A 41 -12.80 5.54 3.00
N PRO A 42 -13.93 4.82 3.03
CA PRO A 42 -14.63 4.44 4.27
C PRO A 42 -13.92 3.36 5.10
N TYR A 43 -12.93 2.67 4.51
CA TYR A 43 -12.23 1.57 5.16
C TYR A 43 -10.79 1.92 5.58
N SER A 44 -10.33 3.16 5.36
CA SER A 44 -8.93 3.56 5.62
C SER A 44 -8.51 3.34 7.09
N GLU A 45 -9.41 3.49 8.04
CA GLU A 45 -9.10 3.28 9.47
C GLU A 45 -9.29 1.83 9.93
N ARG A 46 -9.77 0.93 9.06
CA ARG A 46 -10.00 -0.47 9.43
C ARG A 46 -8.68 -1.24 9.48
N PRO A 47 -8.53 -2.19 10.42
CA PRO A 47 -7.39 -3.10 10.40
C PRO A 47 -7.46 -3.95 9.13
N ALA A 48 -6.32 -4.09 8.47
CA ALA A 48 -6.18 -4.93 7.30
C ALA A 48 -4.94 -5.82 7.46
N TYR A 49 -5.16 -7.11 7.23
CA TYR A 49 -4.12 -8.13 7.15
C TYR A 49 -4.34 -8.89 5.85
N ASP A 50 -3.31 -9.59 5.36
CA ASP A 50 -3.38 -10.37 4.13
C ASP A 50 -4.65 -11.23 4.02
N MET A 51 -5.02 -11.94 5.09
CA MET A 51 -6.24 -12.77 5.10
C MET A 51 -7.53 -11.97 4.84
N ILE A 52 -7.64 -10.76 5.40
CA ILE A 52 -8.80 -9.86 5.17
C ILE A 52 -8.80 -9.38 3.72
N ALA A 53 -7.62 -9.01 3.20
CA ALA A 53 -7.48 -8.59 1.81
C ALA A 53 -7.84 -9.72 0.83
N GLN A 54 -7.43 -10.95 1.13
CA GLN A 54 -7.80 -12.12 0.35
C GLN A 54 -9.30 -12.41 0.39
N ALA A 55 -9.92 -12.34 1.58
CA ALA A 55 -11.36 -12.55 1.73
C ALA A 55 -12.18 -11.50 0.96
N LEU A 56 -11.91 -10.22 1.22
CA LEU A 56 -12.66 -9.12 0.61
C LEU A 56 -12.34 -8.92 -0.87
N GLY A 57 -11.12 -9.23 -1.30
CA GLY A 57 -10.72 -9.19 -2.71
C GLY A 57 -11.27 -10.34 -3.54
N GLY A 58 -11.96 -11.31 -2.92
CA GLY A 58 -12.62 -12.43 -3.61
C GLY A 58 -11.68 -13.58 -3.99
N ILE A 59 -10.37 -13.50 -3.70
CA ILE A 59 -9.46 -14.60 -4.07
C ILE A 59 -9.79 -15.88 -3.31
N MET A 60 -10.26 -15.77 -2.06
CA MET A 60 -10.69 -16.93 -1.28
C MET A 60 -11.90 -17.63 -1.90
N SER A 61 -12.86 -16.90 -2.48
CA SER A 61 -14.08 -17.52 -3.02
C SER A 61 -13.83 -18.31 -4.30
N ILE A 62 -12.69 -18.11 -4.95
CA ILE A 62 -12.28 -18.82 -6.16
C ILE A 62 -11.10 -19.78 -5.92
N THR A 63 -10.66 -19.92 -4.68
CA THR A 63 -9.55 -20.79 -4.28
C THR A 63 -10.08 -21.90 -3.38
N GLY A 64 -9.72 -23.15 -3.69
CA GLY A 64 -10.16 -24.33 -2.94
C GLY A 64 -10.72 -25.41 -3.86
N GLN A 65 -11.37 -26.41 -3.26
CA GLN A 65 -12.04 -27.49 -3.99
C GLN A 65 -13.43 -27.04 -4.46
N PRO A 66 -13.92 -27.52 -5.63
CA PRO A 66 -15.30 -27.27 -6.05
C PRO A 66 -16.32 -27.69 -4.98
N GLY A 67 -17.23 -26.78 -4.60
CA GLY A 67 -18.23 -27.02 -3.55
C GLY A 67 -17.69 -27.00 -2.11
N GLY A 68 -16.39 -26.71 -1.92
CA GLY A 68 -15.78 -26.51 -0.60
C GLY A 68 -15.88 -25.07 -0.09
N GLU A 69 -15.40 -24.87 1.13
CA GLU A 69 -15.32 -23.54 1.76
C GLU A 69 -14.29 -22.62 1.07
N PRO A 70 -14.51 -21.28 1.09
CA PRO A 70 -13.51 -20.32 0.63
C PRO A 70 -12.15 -20.55 1.29
N THR A 71 -11.11 -20.75 0.50
CA THR A 71 -9.79 -21.16 1.00
C THR A 71 -8.75 -20.07 0.78
N ARG A 72 -7.95 -19.79 1.82
CA ARG A 72 -6.81 -18.86 1.71
C ARG A 72 -5.74 -19.44 0.77
N VAL A 73 -5.11 -18.58 -0.03
CA VAL A 73 -3.86 -18.92 -0.71
C VAL A 73 -2.77 -19.20 0.33
N GLY A 74 -1.92 -20.21 0.08
CA GLY A 74 -0.86 -20.61 1.02
C GLY A 74 0.22 -19.55 1.25
N SER A 75 0.31 -18.54 0.39
CA SER A 75 1.20 -17.39 0.50
C SER A 75 0.45 -16.12 0.90
N SER A 76 1.21 -15.09 1.34
CA SER A 76 0.67 -13.75 1.61
C SER A 76 0.49 -12.95 0.33
N ILE A 77 -0.39 -13.41 -0.56
CA ILE A 77 -0.56 -12.83 -1.89
C ILE A 77 -0.95 -11.35 -1.86
N GLY A 78 -1.73 -10.92 -0.86
CA GLY A 78 -2.11 -9.51 -0.70
C GLY A 78 -0.90 -8.64 -0.36
N ASP A 79 -0.02 -9.11 0.51
CA ASP A 79 1.22 -8.40 0.87
C ASP A 79 2.20 -8.35 -0.31
N ILE A 80 2.36 -9.46 -1.03
CA ILE A 80 3.26 -9.56 -2.20
C ILE A 80 2.80 -8.61 -3.30
N ILE A 81 1.51 -8.66 -3.66
CA ILE A 81 0.93 -7.79 -4.69
C ILE A 81 1.04 -6.32 -4.29
N SER A 82 0.75 -5.98 -3.03
CA SER A 82 0.88 -4.61 -2.53
C SER A 82 2.32 -4.11 -2.61
N GLY A 83 3.29 -4.95 -2.26
CA GLY A 83 4.72 -4.64 -2.40
C GLY A 83 5.14 -4.43 -3.86
N MET A 84 4.67 -5.28 -4.77
CA MET A 84 4.94 -5.16 -6.21
C MET A 84 4.36 -3.86 -6.80
N PHE A 85 3.10 -3.55 -6.52
CA PHE A 85 2.48 -2.30 -6.99
C PHE A 85 3.11 -1.07 -6.35
N GLY A 86 3.50 -1.14 -5.07
CA GLY A 86 4.27 -0.09 -4.40
C GLY A 86 5.61 0.18 -5.10
N ALA A 87 6.36 -0.88 -5.44
CA ALA A 87 7.60 -0.76 -6.18
C ALA A 87 7.38 -0.17 -7.59
N ILE A 88 6.36 -0.63 -8.32
CA ILE A 88 6.00 -0.08 -9.64
C ILE A 88 5.68 1.42 -9.53
N GLY A 89 4.84 1.82 -8.57
CA GLY A 89 4.49 3.22 -8.34
C GLY A 89 5.70 4.10 -8.01
N ILE A 90 6.62 3.59 -7.17
CA ILE A 90 7.88 4.28 -6.86
C ILE A 90 8.75 4.44 -8.11
N ILE A 91 8.94 3.38 -8.90
CA ILE A 91 9.76 3.43 -10.12
C ILE A 91 9.14 4.42 -11.13
N SER A 92 7.82 4.40 -11.29
CA SER A 92 7.11 5.36 -12.12
C SER A 92 7.28 6.81 -11.65
N ALA A 93 7.20 7.06 -10.33
CA ALA A 93 7.43 8.39 -9.77
C ALA A 93 8.89 8.85 -9.95
N ILE A 94 9.87 7.94 -9.79
CA ILE A 94 11.28 8.24 -10.06
C ILE A 94 11.46 8.65 -11.53
N TYR A 95 10.82 7.93 -12.45
CA TYR A 95 10.88 8.22 -13.88
C TYR A 95 10.26 9.59 -14.20
N ASP A 96 9.05 9.87 -13.71
CA ASP A 96 8.39 11.17 -13.91
C ASP A 96 9.23 12.34 -13.37
N ARG A 97 9.83 12.15 -12.19
CA ARG A 97 10.70 13.14 -11.54
C ARG A 97 11.91 13.55 -12.38
N VAL A 98 12.36 12.72 -13.33
CA VAL A 98 13.43 13.08 -14.27
C VAL A 98 13.02 14.27 -15.14
N PHE A 99 11.74 14.35 -15.51
CA PHE A 99 11.20 15.40 -16.38
C PHE A 99 10.60 16.55 -15.60
N THR A 100 9.89 16.26 -14.51
CA THR A 100 9.14 17.28 -13.74
C THR A 100 9.98 17.91 -12.63
N GLY A 101 11.05 17.23 -12.19
CA GLY A 101 11.82 17.60 -11.01
C GLY A 101 11.10 17.36 -9.69
N LYS A 102 9.82 16.97 -9.70
CA LYS A 102 8.96 16.78 -8.52
C LYS A 102 8.86 15.31 -8.12
N GLY A 103 8.77 15.03 -6.82
CA GLY A 103 8.54 13.68 -6.30
C GLY A 103 7.06 13.32 -6.20
#